data_AF-A0A087BA00-F1
#
_entry.id   AF-A0A087BA00-F1
#
_cell.length_a   1.000
_cell.length_b   1.000
_cell.length_c   1.000
_cell.angle_alpha   90.00
_cell.angle_beta   90.00
_cell.angle_gamma   90.00
#
_symmetry.space_group_name_H-M   'P 1'
#
loop_
_entity.id
_entity.type
_entity.pdbx_description
1 polymer ?
#
loop_
_entity_poly.entity_id
_entity_poly.type
_entity_poly.pdbx_seq_one_letter_code
_entity_poly.pdbx_strand_id
1 'polypeptide(L)'
;MMNPLIRSWLDHRHLNAETWHDLERPSAQPLHHIDELTDLLHTLHTQQQRVVILPDFDMDGITAGTLGFAGLSLMGFTVSLYRPDPSAGYGFTEHDIDKIFDEFPDTRAVLTCDVGITAHEGVQRIHERGALALITDHHVQEEELAADCIVNPNQLGETYEHPSICGAHVLWQVLDRYAERFVPDARDAIQILRVFAGFGTISDQMTLSGENRSLVRDAIVLTQRIFMDPKPYTTGNANFDSALYGLHTILRVLQEHGKFSDINELNEQFMGFYLAPTFNSAKRMNGSMDDVFGIFFNANRSYELAQKLFVLNEQRKRAVGQYMKELETSDQPYAPYVYLTNAPTGILGLLATKLISSSHMPTFVLNRETLQGSGRTPEWYKALDVLTPLGHHVAGHQHAFGVHSSTDDLPKFAADIAATAETLQSQADTKPQEADIVLALGPQAANDAGTITQWDNATVLEYCEKIRSYAPFGAGFPAPTIQLNLMPQDIAQLRCVGAQQQHLLATTTNGLSLTLFNQADYAALMQHEPVTITGTLERNVWRGEVRAQMQGTIATPQTPRE
;
A
#
# COMPACT_ATOMS: atom_id res chain seq x y z
N MET A 1 17.90 31.22 2.25
CA MET A 1 18.93 30.17 2.04
C MET A 1 18.21 28.83 2.15
N MET A 2 18.56 27.82 1.34
CA MET A 2 17.92 26.49 1.43
C MET A 2 18.27 25.83 2.77
N ASN A 3 17.30 25.13 3.37
CA ASN A 3 17.52 24.40 4.63
C ASN A 3 18.63 23.34 4.41
N PRO A 4 19.62 23.21 5.32
CA PRO A 4 20.78 22.34 5.11
C PRO A 4 20.43 20.85 5.04
N LEU A 5 19.38 20.40 5.75
CA LEU A 5 18.93 19.01 5.70
C LEU A 5 18.31 18.69 4.34
N ILE A 6 17.46 19.59 3.82
CA ILE A 6 16.90 19.46 2.46
C ILE A 6 18.02 19.43 1.43
N ARG A 7 19.02 20.30 1.57
CA ARG A 7 20.16 20.31 0.66
C ARG A 7 20.94 19.00 0.68
N SER A 8 21.27 18.49 1.86
CA SER A 8 21.97 17.21 2.02
C SER A 8 21.22 16.07 1.36
N TRP A 9 19.91 15.99 1.57
CA TRP A 9 19.08 14.95 0.95
C TRP A 9 19.05 15.06 -0.57
N LEU A 10 18.85 16.27 -1.12
CA LEU A 10 18.85 16.49 -2.57
C LEU A 10 20.21 16.12 -3.18
N ASP A 11 21.30 16.56 -2.56
CA ASP A 11 22.66 16.29 -3.03
C ASP A 11 22.98 14.78 -2.97
N HIS A 12 22.58 14.09 -1.87
CA HIS A 12 22.78 12.65 -1.67
C HIS A 12 22.04 11.81 -2.71
N ARG A 13 20.78 12.14 -2.99
CA ARG A 13 19.97 11.45 -4.02
C ARG A 13 20.20 11.98 -5.43
N HIS A 14 21.13 12.92 -5.62
CA HIS A 14 21.40 13.60 -6.89
C HIS A 14 20.17 14.27 -7.53
N LEU A 15 19.21 14.70 -6.72
CA LEU A 15 17.94 15.28 -7.14
C LEU A 15 18.12 16.71 -7.63
N ASN A 16 18.15 16.87 -8.95
CA ASN A 16 18.20 18.13 -9.67
C ASN A 16 17.04 18.23 -10.68
N ALA A 17 16.95 19.34 -11.42
CA ALA A 17 15.83 19.60 -12.33
C ALA A 17 15.62 18.49 -13.39
N GLU A 18 16.69 17.87 -13.89
CA GLU A 18 16.63 16.78 -14.87
C GLU A 18 16.10 15.50 -14.23
N THR A 19 16.68 15.07 -13.10
CA THR A 19 16.21 13.86 -12.40
C THR A 19 14.78 14.01 -11.88
N TRP A 20 14.35 15.23 -11.53
CA TRP A 20 12.96 15.50 -11.16
C TRP A 20 12.03 15.38 -12.37
N HIS A 21 12.46 15.87 -13.53
CA HIS A 21 11.71 15.69 -14.77
C HIS A 21 11.56 14.21 -15.09
N ASP A 22 12.64 13.42 -15.02
CA ASP A 22 12.61 11.99 -15.29
C ASP A 22 11.74 11.22 -14.29
N LEU A 23 11.80 11.60 -13.01
CA LEU A 23 10.99 10.98 -11.95
C LEU A 23 9.48 11.21 -12.12
N GLU A 24 9.07 12.31 -12.75
CA GLU A 24 7.65 12.69 -12.92
C GLU A 24 7.18 12.68 -14.37
N ARG A 25 8.03 12.23 -15.30
CA ARG A 25 7.67 12.17 -16.72
C ARG A 25 6.53 11.19 -16.91
N PRO A 26 5.39 11.58 -17.52
CA PRO A 26 4.34 10.63 -17.88
C PRO A 26 4.77 9.78 -19.07
N SER A 27 4.04 8.68 -19.30
CA SER A 27 4.28 7.84 -20.48
C SER A 27 4.06 8.64 -21.76
N ALA A 28 4.97 8.50 -22.73
CA ALA A 28 4.84 9.15 -24.02
C ALA A 28 3.77 8.51 -24.92
N GLN A 29 3.39 7.27 -24.64
CA GLN A 29 2.39 6.51 -25.41
C GLN A 29 1.30 5.98 -24.48
N PRO A 30 0.05 5.87 -24.96
CA PRO A 30 -0.99 5.18 -24.22
C PRO A 30 -0.70 3.68 -24.10
N LEU A 31 -1.37 3.02 -23.16
CA LEU A 31 -1.42 1.55 -23.07
C LEU A 31 -1.89 0.94 -24.40
N HIS A 32 -1.36 -0.24 -24.76
CA HIS A 32 -1.85 -0.97 -25.91
C HIS A 32 -3.34 -1.31 -25.73
N HIS A 33 -4.06 -1.34 -26.85
CA HIS A 33 -5.49 -1.61 -26.95
C HIS A 33 -6.42 -0.66 -26.17
N ILE A 34 -5.93 0.42 -25.54
CA ILE A 34 -6.83 1.37 -24.87
C ILE A 34 -7.86 1.95 -25.85
N ASP A 35 -7.43 2.26 -27.07
CA ASP A 35 -8.31 2.77 -28.11
C ASP A 35 -9.32 1.71 -28.56
N GLU A 36 -8.88 0.47 -28.76
CA GLU A 36 -9.75 -0.65 -29.11
C GLU A 36 -10.81 -0.92 -28.04
N LEU A 37 -10.42 -0.93 -26.76
CA LEU A 37 -11.35 -1.08 -25.65
C LEU A 37 -12.39 0.05 -25.64
N THR A 38 -11.96 1.30 -25.82
CA THR A 38 -12.90 2.42 -25.87
C THR A 38 -13.84 2.38 -27.07
N ASP A 39 -13.42 1.83 -28.22
CA ASP A 39 -14.28 1.59 -29.38
C ASP A 39 -15.33 0.48 -29.13
N LEU A 40 -14.93 -0.61 -28.47
CA LEU A 40 -15.84 -1.67 -28.03
C LEU A 40 -16.87 -1.12 -27.02
N LEU A 41 -16.41 -0.36 -26.03
CA LEU A 41 -17.28 0.32 -25.06
C LEU A 41 -18.23 1.30 -25.76
N HIS A 42 -17.77 2.04 -26.77
CA HIS A 42 -18.63 2.95 -27.52
C HIS A 42 -19.73 2.21 -28.30
N THR A 43 -19.40 1.04 -28.87
CA THR A 43 -20.37 0.17 -29.52
C THR A 43 -21.43 -0.32 -28.53
N LEU A 44 -21.02 -0.77 -27.34
CA LEU A 44 -21.93 -1.19 -26.27
C LEU A 44 -22.84 -0.03 -25.82
N HIS A 45 -22.26 1.16 -25.64
CA HIS A 45 -22.98 2.37 -25.24
C HIS A 45 -24.04 2.80 -26.27
N THR A 46 -23.66 2.90 -27.55
CA THR A 46 -24.58 3.33 -28.62
C THR A 46 -25.74 2.35 -28.83
N GLN A 47 -25.52 1.07 -28.54
CA GLN A 47 -26.55 0.02 -28.58
C GLN A 47 -27.32 -0.13 -27.26
N GLN A 48 -26.99 0.67 -26.24
CA GLN A 48 -27.57 0.60 -24.88
C GLN A 48 -27.47 -0.82 -24.29
N GLN A 49 -26.36 -1.50 -24.55
CA GLN A 49 -26.07 -2.83 -24.04
C GLN A 49 -25.45 -2.76 -22.65
N ARG A 50 -25.84 -3.69 -21.78
CA ARG A 50 -25.36 -3.71 -20.40
C ARG A 50 -23.90 -4.13 -20.30
N VAL A 51 -23.12 -3.31 -19.61
CA VAL A 51 -21.77 -3.64 -19.15
C VAL A 51 -21.82 -3.94 -17.65
N VAL A 52 -21.32 -5.09 -17.22
CA VAL A 52 -21.14 -5.41 -15.79
C VAL A 52 -19.68 -5.23 -15.43
N ILE A 53 -19.42 -4.43 -14.40
CA ILE A 53 -18.09 -4.25 -13.85
C ILE A 53 -17.81 -5.35 -12.82
N LEU A 54 -16.68 -6.02 -12.98
CA LEU A 54 -16.19 -7.09 -12.12
C LEU A 54 -14.87 -6.67 -11.45
N PRO A 55 -14.91 -6.15 -10.21
CA PRO A 55 -13.71 -5.73 -9.49
C PRO A 55 -13.05 -6.88 -8.69
N ASP A 56 -11.77 -6.72 -8.33
CA ASP A 56 -11.21 -7.41 -7.16
C ASP A 56 -11.81 -6.86 -5.84
N PHE A 57 -11.62 -7.59 -4.74
CA PHE A 57 -12.21 -7.30 -3.43
C PHE A 57 -11.29 -6.52 -2.47
N ASP A 58 -10.12 -6.08 -2.93
CA ASP A 58 -9.22 -5.29 -2.14
C ASP A 58 -9.29 -3.79 -2.47
N MET A 59 -8.55 -2.93 -1.79
CA MET A 59 -8.72 -1.49 -1.99
C MET A 59 -8.48 -1.06 -3.44
N ASP A 60 -7.55 -1.67 -4.19
CA ASP A 60 -7.36 -1.32 -5.60
C ASP A 60 -8.60 -1.73 -6.40
N GLY A 61 -9.01 -3.01 -6.36
CA GLY A 61 -10.26 -3.47 -6.97
C GLY A 61 -11.53 -2.73 -6.54
N ILE A 62 -11.71 -2.45 -5.24
CA ILE A 62 -12.85 -1.68 -4.70
C ILE A 62 -12.87 -0.27 -5.31
N THR A 63 -11.71 0.38 -5.41
CA THR A 63 -11.62 1.73 -5.97
C THR A 63 -11.74 1.75 -7.49
N ALA A 64 -11.22 0.73 -8.17
CA ALA A 64 -11.42 0.48 -9.59
C ALA A 64 -12.91 0.26 -9.91
N GLY A 65 -13.60 -0.63 -9.18
CA GLY A 65 -15.03 -0.86 -9.33
C GLY A 65 -15.87 0.39 -9.05
N THR A 66 -15.49 1.15 -8.02
CA THR A 66 -16.16 2.42 -7.66
C THR A 66 -16.00 3.47 -8.77
N LEU A 67 -14.79 3.72 -9.27
CA LEU A 67 -14.57 4.70 -10.32
C LEU A 67 -15.13 4.24 -11.67
N GLY A 68 -15.07 2.95 -11.97
CA GLY A 68 -15.67 2.35 -13.17
C GLY A 68 -17.18 2.58 -13.20
N PHE A 69 -17.86 2.23 -12.09
CA PHE A 69 -19.31 2.32 -12.03
C PHE A 69 -19.78 3.78 -12.06
N ALA A 70 -19.10 4.67 -11.32
CA ALA A 70 -19.36 6.10 -11.34
C ALA A 70 -19.12 6.73 -12.72
N GLY A 71 -17.97 6.44 -13.34
CA GLY A 71 -17.55 7.04 -14.60
C GLY A 71 -18.39 6.59 -15.80
N LEU A 72 -18.61 5.29 -15.95
CA LEU A 72 -19.48 4.78 -17.02
C LEU A 72 -20.93 5.26 -16.84
N SER A 73 -21.42 5.32 -15.59
CA SER A 73 -22.77 5.88 -15.32
C SER A 73 -22.86 7.35 -15.72
N LEU A 74 -21.85 8.16 -15.40
CA LEU A 74 -21.79 9.58 -15.78
C LEU A 74 -21.85 9.75 -17.30
N MET A 75 -21.14 8.88 -18.04
CA MET A 75 -21.09 8.91 -19.50
C MET A 75 -22.28 8.22 -20.17
N GLY A 76 -23.32 7.86 -19.40
CA GLY A 76 -24.61 7.38 -19.92
C GLY A 76 -24.66 5.90 -20.32
N PHE A 77 -23.75 5.07 -19.82
CA PHE A 77 -23.80 3.63 -20.04
C PHE A 77 -24.93 2.98 -19.24
N THR A 78 -25.50 1.91 -19.81
CA THR A 78 -26.25 0.93 -19.02
C THR A 78 -25.22 0.06 -18.32
N VAL A 79 -24.90 0.39 -17.07
CA VAL A 79 -23.83 -0.27 -16.31
C VAL A 79 -24.36 -0.87 -15.01
N SER A 80 -23.77 -1.99 -14.59
CA SER A 80 -24.01 -2.62 -13.29
C SER A 80 -22.69 -2.99 -12.62
N LEU A 81 -22.68 -3.15 -11.31
CA LEU A 81 -21.49 -3.47 -10.53
C LEU A 81 -21.72 -4.79 -9.79
N TYR A 82 -20.90 -5.78 -10.09
CA TYR A 82 -20.87 -7.04 -9.34
C TYR A 82 -20.04 -6.86 -8.06
N ARG A 83 -20.43 -7.57 -6.99
CA ARG A 83 -19.75 -7.55 -5.70
C ARG A 83 -19.08 -8.91 -5.49
N PRO A 84 -17.74 -9.01 -5.62
CA PRO A 84 -17.05 -10.30 -5.50
C PRO A 84 -17.15 -10.88 -4.08
N ASP A 85 -17.00 -12.21 -3.97
CA ASP A 85 -16.93 -12.91 -2.69
C ASP A 85 -15.46 -13.17 -2.32
N PRO A 86 -14.89 -12.47 -1.32
CA PRO A 86 -13.48 -12.64 -0.95
C PRO A 86 -13.13 -14.04 -0.48
N SER A 87 -14.12 -14.86 -0.09
CA SER A 87 -13.90 -16.23 0.36
C SER A 87 -13.57 -17.21 -0.78
N ALA A 88 -13.84 -16.82 -2.04
CA ALA A 88 -13.51 -17.60 -3.22
C ALA A 88 -12.00 -17.58 -3.56
N GLY A 89 -11.22 -16.69 -2.93
CA GLY A 89 -9.83 -16.45 -3.30
C GLY A 89 -9.70 -15.39 -4.40
N TYR A 90 -8.46 -15.05 -4.76
CA TYR A 90 -8.17 -14.07 -5.81
C TYR A 90 -8.54 -14.61 -7.20
N GLY A 91 -8.99 -13.71 -8.09
CA GLY A 91 -9.51 -14.07 -9.41
C GLY A 91 -11.03 -14.16 -9.42
N PHE A 92 -11.58 -14.65 -10.54
CA PHE A 92 -12.99 -15.00 -10.64
C PHE A 92 -13.14 -16.34 -11.36
N THR A 93 -14.16 -17.08 -10.95
CA THR A 93 -14.44 -18.44 -11.42
C THR A 93 -15.65 -18.47 -12.35
N GLU A 94 -15.92 -19.62 -12.97
CA GLU A 94 -17.16 -19.85 -13.70
C GLU A 94 -18.41 -19.56 -12.84
N HIS A 95 -18.33 -19.84 -11.55
CA HIS A 95 -19.42 -19.61 -10.59
C HIS A 95 -19.69 -18.12 -10.38
N ASP A 96 -18.65 -17.28 -10.37
CA ASP A 96 -18.81 -15.83 -10.26
C ASP A 96 -19.47 -15.26 -11.52
N ILE A 97 -19.08 -15.75 -12.69
CA ILE A 97 -19.72 -15.39 -13.96
C ILE A 97 -21.19 -15.84 -13.96
N ASP A 98 -21.48 -17.05 -13.50
CA ASP A 98 -22.86 -17.52 -13.42
C ASP A 98 -23.73 -16.64 -12.52
N LYS A 99 -23.21 -16.20 -11.37
CA LYS A 99 -23.90 -15.21 -10.52
C LYS A 99 -24.12 -13.87 -11.21
N ILE A 100 -23.15 -13.38 -11.98
CA ILE A 100 -23.31 -12.15 -12.77
C ILE A 100 -24.51 -12.27 -13.71
N PHE A 101 -24.63 -13.39 -14.43
CA PHE A 101 -25.75 -13.60 -15.36
C PHE A 101 -27.07 -13.90 -14.64
N ASP A 102 -27.04 -14.43 -13.43
CA ASP A 102 -28.24 -14.60 -12.61
C ASP A 102 -28.75 -13.25 -12.07
N GLU A 103 -27.87 -12.36 -11.64
CA GLU A 103 -28.21 -11.00 -11.15
C GLU A 103 -28.54 -10.04 -12.30
N PHE A 104 -27.82 -10.16 -13.42
CA PHE A 104 -27.92 -9.28 -14.60
C PHE A 104 -28.08 -10.12 -15.90
N PRO A 105 -29.26 -10.68 -16.18
CA PRO A 105 -29.47 -11.60 -17.30
C PRO A 105 -29.25 -11.00 -18.70
N ASP A 106 -29.28 -9.67 -18.83
CA ASP A 106 -29.07 -8.91 -20.06
C ASP A 106 -27.61 -8.45 -20.25
N THR A 107 -26.67 -9.00 -19.48
CA THR A 107 -25.23 -8.71 -19.60
C THR A 107 -24.71 -8.98 -21.01
N ARG A 108 -24.04 -8.00 -21.60
CA ARG A 108 -23.42 -8.09 -22.93
C ARG A 108 -21.91 -7.97 -22.91
N ALA A 109 -21.35 -7.37 -21.88
CA ALA A 109 -19.92 -7.37 -21.63
C ALA A 109 -19.67 -7.44 -20.11
N VAL A 110 -18.63 -8.17 -19.74
CA VAL A 110 -18.03 -8.10 -18.41
C VAL A 110 -16.73 -7.32 -18.54
N LEU A 111 -16.65 -6.18 -17.87
CA LEU A 111 -15.46 -5.34 -17.78
C LEU A 111 -14.79 -5.60 -16.44
N THR A 112 -13.66 -6.30 -16.45
CA THR A 112 -12.92 -6.59 -15.23
C THR A 112 -12.09 -5.37 -14.82
N CYS A 113 -11.80 -5.24 -13.53
CA CYS A 113 -10.91 -4.20 -13.03
C CYS A 113 -10.08 -4.70 -11.85
N ASP A 114 -8.76 -4.60 -11.98
CA ASP A 114 -7.77 -5.16 -11.04
C ASP A 114 -7.81 -6.71 -10.93
N VAL A 115 -8.40 -7.35 -11.93
CA VAL A 115 -8.54 -8.80 -11.97
C VAL A 115 -8.72 -9.27 -13.40
N GLY A 116 -8.35 -10.52 -13.66
CA GLY A 116 -8.80 -11.26 -14.84
C GLY A 116 -7.72 -11.66 -15.83
N ILE A 117 -6.51 -11.11 -15.75
CA ILE A 117 -5.44 -11.45 -16.72
C ILE A 117 -5.03 -12.93 -16.67
N THR A 118 -5.29 -13.61 -15.55
CA THR A 118 -5.04 -15.05 -15.34
C THR A 118 -6.33 -15.89 -15.28
N ALA A 119 -7.52 -15.30 -15.47
CA ALA A 119 -8.81 -15.95 -15.23
C ALA A 119 -9.35 -16.69 -16.46
N HIS A 120 -8.59 -17.67 -16.99
CA HIS A 120 -8.93 -18.38 -18.24
C HIS A 120 -10.33 -19.04 -18.21
N GLU A 121 -10.66 -19.78 -17.14
CA GLU A 121 -11.96 -20.45 -16.99
C GLU A 121 -13.11 -19.43 -16.92
N GLY A 122 -12.91 -18.33 -16.19
CA GLY A 122 -13.87 -17.24 -16.11
C GLY A 122 -14.11 -16.56 -17.46
N VAL A 123 -13.05 -16.27 -18.23
CA VAL A 123 -13.15 -15.69 -19.58
C VAL A 123 -13.89 -16.62 -20.52
N GLN A 124 -13.56 -17.92 -20.51
CA GLN A 124 -14.30 -18.92 -21.29
C GLN A 124 -15.78 -18.92 -20.92
N ARG A 125 -16.10 -18.83 -19.62
CA ARG A 125 -17.49 -18.81 -19.16
C ARG A 125 -18.27 -17.57 -19.62
N ILE A 126 -17.61 -16.40 -19.67
CA ILE A 126 -18.21 -15.17 -20.22
C ILE A 126 -18.62 -15.40 -21.69
N HIS A 127 -17.75 -16.03 -22.48
CA HIS A 127 -18.03 -16.36 -23.88
C HIS A 127 -19.16 -17.38 -24.05
N GLU A 128 -19.19 -18.43 -23.22
CA GLU A 128 -20.29 -19.41 -23.22
C GLU A 128 -21.65 -18.78 -22.91
N ARG A 129 -21.66 -17.72 -22.09
CA ARG A 129 -22.84 -16.91 -21.79
C ARG A 129 -23.15 -15.87 -22.88
N GLY A 130 -22.33 -15.76 -23.93
CA GLY A 130 -22.56 -14.90 -25.09
C GLY A 130 -22.30 -13.42 -24.85
N ALA A 131 -21.38 -13.09 -23.94
CA ALA A 131 -20.91 -11.73 -23.68
C ALA A 131 -19.43 -11.56 -24.02
N LEU A 132 -18.99 -10.30 -24.12
CA LEU A 132 -17.59 -9.92 -24.31
C LEU A 132 -16.84 -9.96 -22.96
N ALA A 133 -15.62 -10.47 -22.97
CA ALA A 133 -14.67 -10.39 -21.87
C ALA A 133 -13.68 -9.24 -22.12
N LEU A 134 -13.88 -8.12 -21.41
CA LEU A 134 -13.04 -6.93 -21.51
C LEU A 134 -12.18 -6.83 -20.25
N ILE A 135 -10.86 -6.94 -20.39
CA ILE A 135 -9.94 -7.05 -19.25
C ILE A 135 -9.23 -5.72 -19.01
N THR A 136 -9.40 -5.16 -17.81
CA THR A 136 -8.50 -4.13 -17.28
C THR A 136 -7.84 -4.65 -16.02
N ASP A 137 -6.52 -4.73 -16.03
CA ASP A 137 -5.72 -5.36 -14.99
C ASP A 137 -4.32 -4.74 -15.01
N HIS A 138 -3.48 -5.08 -14.04
CA HIS A 138 -2.08 -4.67 -13.97
C HIS A 138 -1.14 -5.82 -13.58
N HIS A 139 -1.67 -7.01 -13.27
CA HIS A 139 -0.86 -8.17 -12.95
C HIS A 139 -0.08 -8.68 -14.18
N VAL A 140 1.02 -9.39 -13.93
CA VAL A 140 1.86 -9.95 -15.00
C VAL A 140 1.08 -11.01 -15.77
N GLN A 141 1.03 -10.86 -17.09
CA GLN A 141 0.48 -11.90 -17.97
C GLN A 141 1.53 -12.97 -18.24
N GLU A 142 1.30 -14.18 -17.75
CA GLU A 142 2.19 -15.33 -17.98
C GLU A 142 1.82 -16.12 -19.25
N GLU A 143 0.51 -16.23 -19.55
CA GLU A 143 -0.02 -17.01 -20.67
C GLU A 143 -0.99 -16.18 -21.53
N GLU A 144 -1.18 -16.58 -22.80
CA GLU A 144 -2.15 -15.95 -23.69
C GLU A 144 -3.58 -16.19 -23.16
N LEU A 145 -4.32 -15.10 -22.95
CA LEU A 145 -5.71 -15.11 -22.49
C LEU A 145 -6.63 -14.84 -23.67
N ALA A 146 -7.65 -15.67 -23.87
CA ALA A 146 -8.62 -15.54 -24.94
C ALA A 146 -9.70 -14.45 -24.65
N ALA A 147 -9.30 -13.28 -24.18
CA ALA A 147 -10.21 -12.15 -23.97
C ALA A 147 -10.48 -11.37 -25.27
N ASP A 148 -11.60 -10.66 -25.34
CA ASP A 148 -11.95 -9.83 -26.50
C ASP A 148 -11.09 -8.57 -26.60
N CYS A 149 -10.67 -8.03 -25.46
CA CYS A 149 -9.72 -6.92 -25.38
C CYS A 149 -9.04 -6.91 -24.01
N ILE A 150 -7.73 -6.63 -24.00
CA ILE A 150 -6.92 -6.53 -22.78
C ILE A 150 -6.22 -5.18 -22.77
N VAL A 151 -6.40 -4.44 -21.68
CA VAL A 151 -5.64 -3.23 -21.37
C VAL A 151 -4.94 -3.48 -20.04
N ASN A 152 -3.64 -3.76 -20.10
CA ASN A 152 -2.83 -4.05 -18.93
C ASN A 152 -1.37 -3.62 -19.17
N PRO A 153 -0.73 -2.84 -18.27
CA PRO A 153 0.67 -2.42 -18.39
C PRO A 153 1.70 -3.56 -18.43
N ASN A 154 1.31 -4.77 -18.05
CA ASN A 154 2.14 -5.97 -17.98
C ASN A 154 1.60 -7.11 -18.89
N GLN A 155 0.80 -6.77 -19.90
CA GLN A 155 0.38 -7.74 -20.93
C GLN A 155 1.51 -8.12 -21.88
N LEU A 156 1.38 -9.27 -22.53
CA LEU A 156 2.34 -9.75 -23.52
C LEU A 156 2.48 -8.76 -24.67
N GLY A 157 3.72 -8.31 -24.93
CA GLY A 157 4.03 -7.37 -26.00
C GLY A 157 3.77 -5.89 -25.70
N GLU A 158 3.43 -5.53 -24.46
CA GLU A 158 3.27 -4.14 -24.02
C GLU A 158 4.58 -3.34 -24.08
N THR A 159 4.47 -2.05 -24.40
CA THR A 159 5.61 -1.11 -24.48
C THR A 159 5.47 0.08 -23.54
N TYR A 160 4.47 0.05 -22.66
CA TYR A 160 4.19 1.10 -21.71
C TYR A 160 5.39 1.45 -20.81
N GLU A 161 5.70 2.74 -20.68
CA GLU A 161 6.93 3.20 -20.02
C GLU A 161 6.88 3.04 -18.49
N HIS A 162 5.68 2.87 -17.92
CA HIS A 162 5.45 2.80 -16.47
C HIS A 162 4.63 1.56 -16.10
N PRO A 163 5.23 0.35 -16.12
CA PRO A 163 4.49 -0.88 -15.89
C PRO A 163 3.93 -1.04 -14.46
N SER A 164 4.39 -0.20 -13.52
CA SER A 164 4.03 -0.23 -12.10
C SER A 164 2.77 0.61 -11.78
N ILE A 165 1.79 0.70 -12.66
CA ILE A 165 0.48 1.31 -12.33
C ILE A 165 -0.47 0.26 -11.75
N CYS A 166 -1.43 0.68 -10.91
CA CYS A 166 -2.42 -0.21 -10.31
C CYS A 166 -3.66 -0.40 -11.21
N GLY A 167 -4.49 -1.40 -10.94
CA GLY A 167 -5.71 -1.69 -11.71
C GLY A 167 -6.70 -0.51 -11.76
N ALA A 168 -6.89 0.21 -10.65
CA ALA A 168 -7.71 1.43 -10.64
C ALA A 168 -7.14 2.54 -11.54
N HIS A 169 -5.80 2.65 -11.65
CA HIS A 169 -5.16 3.61 -12.54
C HIS A 169 -5.37 3.21 -14.00
N VAL A 170 -5.20 1.94 -14.35
CA VAL A 170 -5.48 1.40 -15.70
C VAL A 170 -6.92 1.73 -16.12
N LEU A 171 -7.91 1.40 -15.27
CA LEU A 171 -9.30 1.68 -15.59
C LEU A 171 -9.59 3.18 -15.70
N TRP A 172 -8.97 4.01 -14.84
CA TRP A 172 -9.12 5.46 -14.96
C TRP A 172 -8.60 5.99 -16.30
N GLN A 173 -7.47 5.49 -16.79
CA GLN A 173 -6.96 5.87 -18.12
C GLN A 173 -7.94 5.49 -19.23
N VAL A 174 -8.58 4.31 -19.14
CA VAL A 174 -9.62 3.89 -20.10
C VAL A 174 -10.80 4.86 -20.08
N LEU A 175 -11.26 5.28 -18.89
CA LEU A 175 -12.36 6.23 -18.75
C LEU A 175 -11.99 7.64 -19.26
N ASP A 176 -10.79 8.16 -18.95
CA ASP A 176 -10.34 9.46 -19.45
C ASP A 176 -10.22 9.43 -20.97
N ARG A 177 -9.69 8.33 -21.52
CA ARG A 177 -9.59 8.14 -22.97
C ARG A 177 -10.95 8.06 -23.65
N TYR A 178 -11.92 7.36 -23.04
CA TYR A 178 -13.29 7.33 -23.55
C TYR A 178 -13.94 8.73 -23.52
N ALA A 179 -13.80 9.45 -22.40
CA ALA A 179 -14.33 10.80 -22.27
C ALA A 179 -13.70 11.75 -23.29
N GLU A 180 -12.37 11.70 -23.47
CA GLU A 180 -11.66 12.48 -24.48
C GLU A 180 -12.19 12.24 -25.90
N ARG A 181 -12.44 10.97 -26.26
CA ARG A 181 -12.83 10.60 -27.63
C ARG A 181 -14.32 10.81 -27.92
N PHE A 182 -15.19 10.53 -26.96
CA PHE A 182 -16.63 10.37 -27.21
C PHE A 182 -17.53 11.28 -26.37
N VAL A 183 -17.08 11.72 -25.18
CA VAL A 183 -17.89 12.56 -24.27
C VAL A 183 -17.03 13.66 -23.60
N PRO A 184 -16.48 14.63 -24.37
CA PRO A 184 -15.48 15.57 -23.84
C PRO A 184 -15.98 16.40 -22.65
N ASP A 185 -17.28 16.70 -22.61
CA ASP A 185 -17.91 17.44 -21.52
C ASP A 185 -17.86 16.71 -20.16
N ALA A 186 -17.70 15.38 -20.16
CA ALA A 186 -17.55 14.58 -18.95
C ALA A 186 -16.10 14.51 -18.43
N ARG A 187 -15.11 14.92 -19.24
CA ARG A 187 -13.69 14.68 -18.93
C ARG A 187 -13.25 15.33 -17.62
N ASP A 188 -13.66 16.57 -17.34
CA ASP A 188 -13.33 17.25 -16.09
C ASP A 188 -13.84 16.48 -14.84
N ALA A 189 -15.02 15.87 -14.94
CA ALA A 189 -15.56 15.04 -13.87
C ALA A 189 -14.84 13.69 -13.75
N ILE A 190 -14.44 13.07 -14.86
CA ILE A 190 -13.60 11.86 -14.86
C ILE A 190 -12.22 12.15 -14.21
N GLN A 191 -11.67 13.35 -14.40
CA GLN A 191 -10.44 13.78 -13.71
C GLN A 191 -10.60 13.86 -12.19
N ILE A 192 -11.81 14.03 -11.66
CA ILE A 192 -12.06 13.96 -10.20
C ILE A 192 -12.00 12.51 -9.70
N LEU A 193 -12.46 11.54 -10.49
CA LEU A 193 -12.46 10.12 -10.10
C LEU A 193 -11.06 9.52 -9.95
N ARG A 194 -10.02 10.18 -10.47
CA ARG A 194 -8.62 9.76 -10.26
C ARG A 194 -8.19 9.72 -8.79
N VAL A 195 -8.96 10.34 -7.89
CA VAL A 195 -8.80 10.18 -6.44
C VAL A 195 -8.83 8.70 -6.02
N PHE A 196 -9.70 7.91 -6.64
CA PHE A 196 -9.83 6.47 -6.40
C PHE A 196 -8.62 5.71 -6.94
N ALA A 197 -8.16 6.05 -8.15
CA ALA A 197 -6.95 5.48 -8.73
C ALA A 197 -5.70 5.75 -7.86
N GLY A 198 -5.56 6.94 -7.29
CA GLY A 198 -4.47 7.24 -6.36
C GLY A 198 -4.54 6.44 -5.04
N PHE A 199 -5.74 6.07 -4.58
CA PHE A 199 -5.88 5.16 -3.43
C PHE A 199 -5.45 3.74 -3.77
N GLY A 200 -5.82 3.23 -4.96
CA GLY A 200 -5.32 1.95 -5.47
C GLY A 200 -3.80 1.94 -5.52
N THR A 201 -3.20 2.97 -6.13
CA THR A 201 -1.73 3.11 -6.26
C THR A 201 -1.01 3.03 -4.92
N ILE A 202 -1.54 3.69 -3.87
CA ILE A 202 -0.97 3.63 -2.52
C ILE A 202 -1.24 2.29 -1.84
N SER A 203 -2.45 1.73 -1.95
CA SER A 203 -2.79 0.46 -1.30
C SER A 203 -1.91 -0.68 -1.80
N ASP A 204 -1.67 -0.68 -3.10
CA ASP A 204 -0.95 -1.72 -3.81
C ASP A 204 0.56 -1.50 -3.86
N GLN A 205 1.04 -0.48 -3.13
CA GLN A 205 2.46 -0.17 -2.98
C GLN A 205 3.17 0.01 -4.32
N MET A 206 2.46 0.59 -5.29
CA MET A 206 3.01 0.90 -6.59
C MET A 206 4.14 1.91 -6.48
N THR A 207 5.13 1.78 -7.36
CA THR A 207 6.28 2.68 -7.43
C THR A 207 5.80 4.11 -7.69
N LEU A 208 6.17 5.04 -6.81
CA LEU A 208 5.85 6.47 -6.92
C LEU A 208 6.82 7.19 -7.85
N SER A 209 6.78 6.79 -9.12
CA SER A 209 7.50 7.37 -10.25
C SER A 209 6.55 7.62 -11.42
N GLY A 210 6.99 8.45 -12.36
CA GLY A 210 6.21 8.89 -13.52
C GLY A 210 4.85 9.44 -13.11
N GLU A 211 3.82 8.98 -13.82
CA GLU A 211 2.44 9.39 -13.62
C GLU A 211 1.82 8.99 -12.27
N ASN A 212 2.24 7.89 -11.63
CA ASN A 212 1.73 7.50 -10.30
C ASN A 212 1.99 8.60 -9.28
N ARG A 213 3.13 9.29 -9.40
CA ARG A 213 3.52 10.35 -8.48
C ARG A 213 2.62 11.58 -8.61
N SER A 214 2.27 11.97 -9.84
CA SER A 214 1.29 13.03 -10.07
C SER A 214 -0.11 12.60 -9.62
N LEU A 215 -0.53 11.39 -9.99
CA LEU A 215 -1.83 10.83 -9.62
C LEU A 215 -2.06 10.84 -8.11
N VAL A 216 -1.08 10.36 -7.33
CA VAL A 216 -1.18 10.32 -5.87
C VAL A 216 -1.18 11.73 -5.27
N ARG A 217 -0.37 12.65 -5.79
CA ARG A 217 -0.40 14.07 -5.36
C ARG A 217 -1.78 14.66 -5.56
N ASP A 218 -2.38 14.37 -6.71
CA ASP A 218 -3.71 14.83 -7.06
C ASP A 218 -4.79 14.18 -6.19
N ALA A 219 -4.67 12.88 -5.91
CA ALA A 219 -5.56 12.17 -5.00
C ALA A 219 -5.50 12.74 -3.58
N ILE A 220 -4.33 13.14 -3.07
CA ILE A 220 -4.19 13.85 -1.79
C ILE A 220 -5.01 15.13 -1.78
N VAL A 221 -4.81 15.99 -2.80
CA VAL A 221 -5.53 17.27 -2.90
C VAL A 221 -7.03 17.05 -3.04
N LEU A 222 -7.46 16.10 -3.89
CA LEU A 222 -8.87 15.78 -4.08
C LEU A 222 -9.50 15.21 -2.82
N THR A 223 -8.81 14.33 -2.09
CA THR A 223 -9.27 13.77 -0.80
C THR A 223 -9.55 14.89 0.20
N GLN A 224 -8.63 15.85 0.33
CA GLN A 224 -8.79 16.99 1.23
C GLN A 224 -9.99 17.85 0.83
N ARG A 225 -10.14 18.14 -0.47
CA ARG A 225 -11.26 18.97 -0.96
C ARG A 225 -12.61 18.26 -0.83
N ILE A 226 -12.70 16.98 -1.18
CA ILE A 226 -13.91 16.15 -1.04
C ILE A 226 -14.29 16.00 0.44
N PHE A 227 -13.30 15.85 1.33
CA PHE A 227 -13.54 15.86 2.76
C PHE A 227 -14.15 17.18 3.25
N MET A 228 -13.67 18.32 2.75
CA MET A 228 -14.22 19.64 3.12
C MET A 228 -15.65 19.84 2.61
N ASP A 229 -15.87 19.63 1.31
CA ASP A 229 -17.18 19.70 0.69
C ASP A 229 -17.17 18.92 -0.64
N PRO A 230 -17.93 17.83 -0.79
CA PRO A 230 -18.04 17.11 -2.06
C PRO A 230 -18.94 17.83 -3.08
N LYS A 231 -19.80 18.78 -2.67
CA LYS A 231 -20.80 19.41 -3.55
C LYS A 231 -20.24 20.08 -4.81
N PRO A 232 -19.10 20.80 -4.77
CA PRO A 232 -18.55 21.46 -5.95
C PRO A 232 -18.18 20.50 -7.09
N TYR A 233 -18.06 19.20 -6.78
CA TYR A 233 -17.70 18.16 -7.74
C TYR A 233 -18.91 17.37 -8.26
N THR A 234 -20.13 17.70 -7.80
CA THR A 234 -21.32 16.99 -8.24
C THR A 234 -21.68 17.31 -9.69
N THR A 235 -22.25 16.32 -10.37
CA THR A 235 -22.57 16.32 -11.81
C THR A 235 -24.07 16.20 -12.06
N GLY A 236 -24.85 15.85 -11.04
CA GLY A 236 -26.26 15.48 -11.17
C GLY A 236 -26.46 14.01 -11.56
N ASN A 237 -25.39 13.27 -11.86
CA ASN A 237 -25.46 11.83 -12.02
C ASN A 237 -25.43 11.14 -10.64
N ALA A 238 -26.47 10.36 -10.33
CA ALA A 238 -26.65 9.78 -9.00
C ALA A 238 -25.49 8.87 -8.56
N ASN A 239 -24.94 8.05 -9.45
CA ASN A 239 -23.86 7.12 -9.11
C ASN A 239 -22.53 7.84 -8.93
N PHE A 240 -22.23 8.81 -9.81
CA PHE A 240 -21.04 9.65 -9.69
C PHE A 240 -21.06 10.44 -8.38
N ASP A 241 -22.14 11.17 -8.12
CA ASP A 241 -22.26 12.01 -6.95
C ASP A 241 -22.18 11.15 -5.67
N SER A 242 -22.86 9.99 -5.65
CA SER A 242 -22.85 9.08 -4.51
C SER A 242 -21.45 8.54 -4.20
N ALA A 243 -20.62 8.24 -5.22
CA ALA A 243 -19.25 7.81 -4.99
C ALA A 243 -18.44 8.86 -4.19
N LEU A 244 -18.56 10.14 -4.55
CA LEU A 244 -17.88 11.23 -3.83
C LEU A 244 -18.45 11.44 -2.42
N TYR A 245 -19.77 11.35 -2.25
CA TYR A 245 -20.38 11.40 -0.91
C TYR A 245 -20.00 10.19 -0.04
N GLY A 246 -19.82 9.01 -0.62
CA GLY A 246 -19.33 7.83 0.08
C GLY A 246 -17.91 8.00 0.57
N LEU A 247 -17.02 8.54 -0.27
CA LEU A 247 -15.67 8.92 0.14
C LEU A 247 -15.68 9.96 1.27
N HIS A 248 -16.49 11.02 1.12
CA HIS A 248 -16.68 12.00 2.19
C HIS A 248 -17.12 11.30 3.50
N THR A 249 -18.09 10.40 3.42
CA THR A 249 -18.66 9.70 4.58
C THR A 249 -17.64 8.83 5.32
N ILE A 250 -16.86 8.01 4.61
CA ILE A 250 -15.83 7.19 5.28
C ILE A 250 -14.74 8.06 5.92
N LEU A 251 -14.36 9.18 5.30
CA LEU A 251 -13.40 10.13 5.89
C LEU A 251 -13.96 10.79 7.15
N ARG A 252 -15.25 11.16 7.17
CA ARG A 252 -15.94 11.66 8.37
C ARG A 252 -15.92 10.64 9.50
N VAL A 253 -16.25 9.38 9.22
CA VAL A 253 -16.21 8.29 10.21
C VAL A 253 -14.78 8.12 10.76
N LEU A 254 -13.76 8.11 9.91
CA LEU A 254 -12.37 8.02 10.35
C LEU A 254 -11.95 9.22 11.22
N GLN A 255 -12.43 10.42 10.90
CA GLN A 255 -12.19 11.61 11.73
C GLN A 255 -12.87 11.50 13.11
N GLU A 256 -14.13 11.09 13.14
CA GLU A 256 -14.92 10.94 14.38
C GLU A 256 -14.28 9.93 15.35
N HIS A 257 -13.60 8.92 14.82
CA HIS A 257 -12.82 7.95 15.59
C HIS A 257 -11.36 8.35 15.81
N GLY A 258 -11.01 9.62 15.58
CA GLY A 258 -9.72 10.21 15.91
C GLY A 258 -8.55 9.66 15.09
N LYS A 259 -8.79 9.19 13.85
CA LYS A 259 -7.71 8.71 12.97
C LYS A 259 -6.91 9.85 12.33
N PHE A 260 -7.45 11.06 12.34
CA PHE A 260 -6.78 12.30 12.00
C PHE A 260 -7.52 13.48 12.65
N SER A 261 -6.83 14.59 12.83
CA SER A 261 -7.36 15.81 13.46
C SER A 261 -7.18 17.06 12.59
N ASP A 262 -6.13 17.09 11.78
CA ASP A 262 -5.79 18.13 10.82
C ASP A 262 -5.99 17.59 9.40
N ILE A 263 -6.49 18.43 8.50
CA ILE A 263 -6.70 18.09 7.09
C ILE A 263 -5.40 17.72 6.37
N ASN A 264 -4.26 18.26 6.80
CA ASN A 264 -2.96 17.97 6.22
C ASN A 264 -2.47 16.54 6.56
N GLU A 265 -3.10 15.89 7.53
CA GLU A 265 -2.87 14.46 7.82
C GLU A 265 -3.52 13.56 6.76
N LEU A 266 -4.49 14.05 5.96
CA LEU A 266 -5.06 13.33 4.81
C LEU A 266 -4.05 13.30 3.65
N ASN A 267 -2.99 12.51 3.81
CA ASN A 267 -1.88 12.37 2.89
C ASN A 267 -1.64 10.88 2.56
N GLU A 268 -0.56 10.56 1.85
CA GLU A 268 -0.23 9.19 1.42
C GLU A 268 -0.05 8.21 2.60
N GLN A 269 0.45 8.69 3.75
CA GLN A 269 0.55 7.85 4.95
C GLN A 269 -0.84 7.54 5.51
N PHE A 270 -1.76 8.52 5.53
CA PHE A 270 -3.13 8.26 5.95
C PHE A 270 -3.84 7.26 5.03
N MET A 271 -3.64 7.40 3.72
CA MET A 271 -4.18 6.48 2.73
C MET A 271 -3.65 5.05 2.95
N GLY A 272 -2.34 4.88 3.11
CA GLY A 272 -1.70 3.57 3.27
C GLY A 272 -1.91 2.91 4.64
N PHE A 273 -1.99 3.68 5.74
CA PHE A 273 -2.06 3.14 7.10
C PHE A 273 -3.45 3.15 7.74
N TYR A 274 -4.36 4.01 7.27
CA TYR A 274 -5.72 4.10 7.80
C TYR A 274 -6.78 3.74 6.78
N LEU A 275 -6.77 4.34 5.59
CA LEU A 275 -7.83 4.16 4.60
C LEU A 275 -7.79 2.75 3.99
N ALA A 276 -6.69 2.38 3.33
CA ALA A 276 -6.54 1.08 2.67
C ALA A 276 -6.71 -0.09 3.65
N PRO A 277 -6.14 -0.09 4.87
CA PRO A 277 -6.38 -1.17 5.84
C PRO A 277 -7.82 -1.25 6.34
N THR A 278 -8.58 -0.15 6.28
CA THR A 278 -10.00 -0.15 6.65
C THR A 278 -10.83 -0.88 5.61
N PHE A 279 -10.66 -0.59 4.33
CA PHE A 279 -11.33 -1.33 3.24
C PHE A 279 -10.87 -2.79 3.17
N ASN A 280 -9.55 -3.02 3.21
CA ASN A 280 -8.96 -4.36 3.22
C ASN A 280 -9.33 -5.20 4.45
N SER A 281 -9.97 -4.62 5.47
CA SER A 281 -10.48 -5.39 6.60
C SER A 281 -11.63 -6.32 6.21
N ALA A 282 -12.40 -5.97 5.18
CA ALA A 282 -13.49 -6.80 4.70
C ALA A 282 -13.01 -8.16 4.20
N LYS A 283 -12.03 -8.20 3.28
CA LYS A 283 -11.43 -9.47 2.82
C LYS A 283 -10.76 -10.30 3.93
N ARG A 284 -10.30 -9.63 4.99
CA ARG A 284 -9.56 -10.28 6.10
C ARG A 284 -10.45 -10.83 7.22
N MET A 285 -11.67 -10.31 7.34
CA MET A 285 -12.58 -10.57 8.44
C MET A 285 -13.95 -11.08 7.97
N ASN A 286 -14.02 -11.64 6.76
CA ASN A 286 -15.26 -12.13 6.15
C ASN A 286 -16.36 -11.04 6.11
N GLY A 287 -15.97 -9.81 5.77
CA GLY A 287 -16.88 -8.70 5.55
C GLY A 287 -17.60 -8.81 4.21
N SER A 288 -18.79 -8.21 4.12
CA SER A 288 -19.58 -8.19 2.88
C SER A 288 -19.09 -7.11 1.92
N MET A 289 -18.86 -7.47 0.66
CA MET A 289 -18.57 -6.50 -0.41
C MET A 289 -19.79 -5.63 -0.73
N ASP A 290 -21.02 -6.12 -0.53
CA ASP A 290 -22.22 -5.28 -0.64
C ASP A 290 -22.22 -4.13 0.36
N ASP A 291 -21.77 -4.39 1.59
CA ASP A 291 -21.64 -3.34 2.60
C ASP A 291 -20.55 -2.34 2.21
N VAL A 292 -19.42 -2.82 1.68
CA VAL A 292 -18.30 -1.97 1.24
C VAL A 292 -18.70 -1.06 0.10
N PHE A 293 -19.23 -1.60 -1.00
CA PHE A 293 -19.70 -0.78 -2.12
C PHE A 293 -20.94 0.04 -1.75
N GLY A 294 -21.74 -0.41 -0.78
CA GLY A 294 -22.85 0.36 -0.22
C GLY A 294 -22.42 1.65 0.48
N ILE A 295 -21.17 1.77 0.94
CA ILE A 295 -20.62 3.06 1.41
C ILE A 295 -20.70 4.10 0.29
N PHE A 296 -20.41 3.69 -0.95
CA PHE A 296 -20.40 4.56 -2.12
C PHE A 296 -21.75 4.67 -2.82
N PHE A 297 -22.54 3.60 -2.85
CA PHE A 297 -23.73 3.53 -3.72
C PHE A 297 -25.05 3.30 -2.98
N ASN A 298 -25.06 3.33 -1.64
CA ASN A 298 -26.27 3.31 -0.83
C ASN A 298 -26.36 4.55 0.07
N ALA A 299 -26.85 5.66 -0.49
CA ALA A 299 -26.92 6.95 0.20
C ALA A 299 -27.64 6.90 1.56
N ASN A 300 -28.66 6.04 1.70
CA ASN A 300 -29.44 5.91 2.95
C ASN A 300 -28.68 5.18 4.06
N ARG A 301 -27.68 4.36 3.71
CA ARG A 301 -26.93 3.52 4.66
C ARG A 301 -25.44 3.81 4.67
N SER A 302 -24.93 4.73 3.84
CA SER A 302 -23.50 5.00 3.67
C SER A 302 -22.77 5.19 5.01
N TYR A 303 -23.32 6.00 5.92
CA TYR A 303 -22.72 6.21 7.25
C TYR A 303 -22.74 4.97 8.14
N GLU A 304 -23.85 4.23 8.16
CA GLU A 304 -23.98 2.96 8.90
C GLU A 304 -22.94 1.94 8.41
N LEU A 305 -22.80 1.81 7.09
CA LEU A 305 -21.88 0.87 6.45
C LEU A 305 -20.42 1.29 6.68
N ALA A 306 -20.12 2.59 6.64
CA ALA A 306 -18.79 3.11 6.97
C ALA A 306 -18.42 2.85 8.44
N GLN A 307 -19.36 3.01 9.38
CA GLN A 307 -19.18 2.64 10.79
C GLN A 307 -18.96 1.13 10.95
N LYS A 308 -19.72 0.31 10.23
CA LYS A 308 -19.55 -1.15 10.24
C LYS A 308 -18.15 -1.56 9.77
N LEU A 309 -17.68 -0.98 8.66
CA LEU A 309 -16.34 -1.24 8.12
C LEU A 309 -15.23 -0.77 9.08
N PHE A 310 -15.42 0.38 9.73
CA PHE A 310 -14.51 0.85 10.78
C PHE A 310 -14.39 -0.16 11.94
N VAL A 311 -15.52 -0.63 12.47
CA VAL A 311 -15.55 -1.63 13.54
C VAL A 311 -14.86 -2.92 13.11
N LEU A 312 -15.07 -3.36 11.87
CA LEU A 312 -14.42 -4.54 11.30
C LEU A 312 -12.89 -4.40 11.27
N ASN A 313 -12.37 -3.23 10.89
CA ASN A 313 -10.93 -2.95 10.94
C ASN A 313 -10.37 -2.93 12.36
N GLU A 314 -11.10 -2.39 13.33
CA GLU A 314 -10.67 -2.43 14.74
C GLU A 314 -10.68 -3.85 15.31
N GLN A 315 -11.65 -4.69 14.92
CA GLN A 315 -11.63 -6.13 15.23
C GLN A 315 -10.42 -6.82 14.63
N ARG A 316 -10.11 -6.57 13.36
CA ARG A 316 -8.89 -7.06 12.69
C ARG A 316 -7.62 -6.69 13.47
N LYS A 317 -7.47 -5.42 13.87
CA LYS A 317 -6.30 -4.95 14.64
C LYS A 317 -6.17 -5.67 15.98
N ARG A 318 -7.28 -5.85 16.70
CA ARG A 318 -7.30 -6.61 17.97
C ARG A 318 -6.90 -8.06 17.76
N ALA A 319 -7.44 -8.71 16.73
CA ALA A 319 -7.09 -10.09 16.39
C ALA A 319 -5.59 -10.24 16.08
N VAL A 320 -5.02 -9.36 15.25
CA VAL A 320 -3.57 -9.35 14.98
C VAL A 320 -2.77 -9.19 16.27
N GLY A 321 -3.14 -8.24 17.13
CA GLY A 321 -2.46 -8.03 18.42
C GLY A 321 -2.53 -9.24 19.35
N GLN A 322 -3.70 -9.90 19.41
CA GLN A 322 -3.89 -11.12 20.18
C GLN A 322 -2.98 -12.25 19.66
N TYR A 323 -3.05 -12.56 18.36
CA TYR A 323 -2.29 -13.66 17.78
C TYR A 323 -0.78 -13.42 17.78
N MET A 324 -0.31 -12.17 17.66
CA MET A 324 1.11 -11.83 17.86
C MET A 324 1.58 -12.20 19.27
N LYS A 325 0.80 -11.83 20.30
CA LYS A 325 1.13 -12.16 21.69
C LYS A 325 1.12 -13.68 21.93
N GLU A 326 0.20 -14.40 21.30
CA GLU A 326 0.19 -15.87 21.34
C GLU A 326 1.45 -16.46 20.68
N LEU A 327 1.88 -15.93 19.53
CA LEU A 327 3.13 -16.36 18.88
C LEU A 327 4.37 -16.12 19.75
N GLU A 328 4.42 -14.99 20.48
CA GLU A 328 5.53 -14.65 21.39
C GLU A 328 5.60 -15.53 22.65
N THR A 329 4.47 -16.10 23.09
CA THR A 329 4.37 -16.84 24.36
C THR A 329 4.22 -18.35 24.21
N SER A 330 3.89 -18.82 23.01
CA SER A 330 3.76 -20.24 22.69
C SER A 330 5.09 -20.87 22.31
N ASP A 331 5.17 -22.20 22.41
CA ASP A 331 6.29 -22.95 21.86
C ASP A 331 6.29 -22.87 20.33
N GLN A 332 7.40 -22.38 19.77
CA GLN A 332 7.60 -22.12 18.34
C GLN A 332 8.93 -22.78 17.90
N PRO A 333 8.94 -24.12 17.72
CA PRO A 333 10.18 -24.88 17.49
C PRO A 333 10.90 -24.55 16.18
N TYR A 334 10.23 -23.83 15.26
CA TYR A 334 10.77 -23.46 13.94
C TYR A 334 10.99 -21.95 13.77
N ALA A 335 10.80 -21.16 14.83
CA ALA A 335 11.14 -19.74 14.82
C ALA A 335 12.67 -19.55 14.64
N PRO A 336 13.12 -18.46 14.00
CA PRO A 336 12.34 -17.32 13.52
C PRO A 336 11.78 -17.47 12.11
N TYR A 337 11.95 -18.61 11.45
CA TYR A 337 11.57 -18.78 10.04
C TYR A 337 10.11 -19.19 9.86
N VAL A 338 9.64 -20.15 10.66
CA VAL A 338 8.27 -20.67 10.56
C VAL A 338 7.55 -20.55 11.90
N TYR A 339 6.40 -19.91 11.89
CA TYR A 339 5.52 -19.74 13.04
C TYR A 339 4.21 -20.48 12.83
N LEU A 340 3.75 -21.16 13.86
CA LEU A 340 2.50 -21.90 13.86
C LEU A 340 1.44 -21.22 14.74
N THR A 341 0.24 -21.01 14.20
CA THR A 341 -0.87 -20.34 14.91
C THR A 341 -2.22 -20.94 14.56
N ASN A 342 -3.25 -20.67 15.37
CA ASN A 342 -4.64 -20.97 15.05
C ASN A 342 -5.37 -19.75 14.44
N ALA A 343 -4.62 -18.71 14.06
CA ALA A 343 -5.20 -17.53 13.44
C ALA A 343 -5.94 -17.88 12.14
N PRO A 344 -7.07 -17.21 11.85
CA PRO A 344 -7.77 -17.36 10.57
C PRO A 344 -6.88 -16.96 9.39
N THR A 345 -7.12 -17.54 8.22
CA THR A 345 -6.34 -17.31 6.99
C THR A 345 -6.17 -15.83 6.66
N GLY A 346 -7.22 -15.01 6.79
CA GLY A 346 -7.18 -13.57 6.55
C GLY A 346 -6.25 -12.77 7.48
N ILE A 347 -5.76 -13.37 8.58
CA ILE A 347 -4.84 -12.76 9.54
C ILE A 347 -3.39 -13.23 9.35
N LEU A 348 -3.15 -14.43 8.79
CA LEU A 348 -1.82 -15.05 8.68
C LEU A 348 -0.81 -14.13 7.97
N GLY A 349 -1.20 -13.55 6.83
CA GLY A 349 -0.35 -12.62 6.08
C GLY A 349 0.02 -11.36 6.87
N LEU A 350 -0.87 -10.87 7.75
CA LEU A 350 -0.58 -9.71 8.60
C LEU A 350 0.41 -10.02 9.73
N LEU A 351 0.33 -11.23 10.28
CA LEU A 351 1.31 -11.71 11.25
C LEU A 351 2.68 -11.84 10.58
N ALA A 352 2.73 -12.45 9.39
CA ALA A 352 3.96 -12.60 8.62
C ALA A 352 4.61 -11.24 8.32
N THR A 353 3.84 -10.25 7.85
CA THR A 353 4.32 -8.88 7.60
C THR A 353 4.89 -8.21 8.86
N LYS A 354 4.29 -8.44 10.04
CA LYS A 354 4.81 -7.86 11.28
C LYS A 354 6.09 -8.56 11.75
N LEU A 355 6.16 -9.87 11.64
CA LEU A 355 7.32 -10.67 12.06
C LEU A 355 8.55 -10.46 11.16
N ILE A 356 8.36 -10.33 9.84
CA ILE A 356 9.47 -9.98 8.94
C ILE A 356 10.01 -8.57 9.24
N SER A 357 9.14 -7.63 9.60
CA SER A 357 9.57 -6.24 9.88
C SER A 357 10.51 -6.11 11.08
N SER A 358 10.45 -7.07 12.02
CA SER A 358 11.33 -7.12 13.18
C SER A 358 12.54 -8.05 12.99
N SER A 359 12.38 -9.14 12.23
CA SER A 359 13.44 -10.12 12.05
C SER A 359 14.36 -9.81 10.86
N HIS A 360 13.84 -9.13 9.84
CA HIS A 360 14.47 -8.96 8.53
C HIS A 360 14.90 -10.30 7.88
N MET A 361 14.25 -11.39 8.27
CA MET A 361 14.50 -12.74 7.76
C MET A 361 13.26 -13.30 7.04
N PRO A 362 13.42 -14.25 6.10
CA PRO A 362 12.31 -15.01 5.53
C PRO A 362 11.40 -15.55 6.64
N THR A 363 10.11 -15.20 6.57
CA THR A 363 9.16 -15.43 7.65
C THR A 363 7.88 -16.03 7.10
N PHE A 364 7.45 -17.15 7.68
CA PHE A 364 6.30 -17.91 7.25
C PHE A 364 5.37 -18.12 8.44
N VAL A 365 4.07 -17.86 8.27
CA VAL A 365 3.07 -18.06 9.32
C VAL A 365 2.00 -19.03 8.80
N LEU A 366 1.93 -20.21 9.40
CA LEU A 366 1.06 -21.30 8.99
C LEU A 366 0.00 -21.57 10.05
N ASN A 367 -1.19 -21.96 9.60
CA ASN A 367 -2.21 -22.51 10.47
C ASN A 367 -1.76 -23.89 11.01
N ARG A 368 -1.93 -24.14 12.32
CA ARG A 368 -1.48 -25.39 12.97
C ARG A 368 -2.18 -26.65 12.44
N GLU A 369 -3.44 -26.53 12.04
CA GLU A 369 -4.25 -27.68 11.61
C GLU A 369 -4.12 -27.94 10.11
N THR A 370 -4.28 -26.89 9.29
CA THR A 370 -4.28 -27.06 7.84
C THR A 370 -2.89 -27.00 7.22
N LEU A 371 -1.90 -26.46 7.95
CA LEU A 371 -0.55 -26.16 7.48
C LEU A 371 -0.53 -25.33 6.18
N GLN A 372 -1.61 -24.59 5.94
CA GLN A 372 -1.70 -23.53 4.95
C GLN A 372 -1.39 -22.20 5.63
N GLY A 373 -0.70 -21.32 4.92
CA GLY A 373 -0.17 -20.11 5.51
C GLY A 373 0.18 -19.03 4.51
N SER A 374 0.87 -18.01 5.01
CA SER A 374 1.45 -16.96 4.18
C SER A 374 2.92 -16.74 4.52
N GLY A 375 3.73 -16.52 3.48
CA GLY A 375 5.14 -16.19 3.60
C GLY A 375 5.41 -14.73 3.22
N ARG A 376 6.38 -14.13 3.91
CA ARG A 376 6.99 -12.84 3.56
C ARG A 376 8.49 -12.99 3.58
N THR A 377 9.17 -12.48 2.56
CA THR A 377 10.63 -12.57 2.47
C THR A 377 11.26 -11.23 2.13
N PRO A 378 12.50 -10.96 2.58
CA PRO A 378 13.25 -9.78 2.14
C PRO A 378 13.56 -9.85 0.64
N GLU A 379 13.93 -8.72 0.04
CA GLU A 379 14.25 -8.62 -1.40
C GLU A 379 15.36 -9.60 -1.83
N TRP A 380 16.35 -9.83 -0.97
CA TRP A 380 17.46 -10.75 -1.21
C TRP A 380 17.06 -12.23 -1.20
N TYR A 381 15.82 -12.56 -0.83
CA TYR A 381 15.30 -13.93 -0.79
C TYR A 381 14.07 -14.08 -1.68
N LYS A 382 14.29 -14.55 -2.90
CA LYS A 382 13.24 -14.86 -3.89
C LYS A 382 12.65 -16.24 -3.59
N ALA A 383 11.54 -16.28 -2.86
CA ALA A 383 11.09 -17.52 -2.24
C ALA A 383 10.69 -18.60 -3.24
N LEU A 384 10.04 -18.24 -4.35
CA LEU A 384 9.60 -19.21 -5.36
C LEU A 384 10.81 -19.82 -6.06
N ASP A 385 11.81 -19.00 -6.40
CA ASP A 385 13.04 -19.45 -7.07
C ASP A 385 13.88 -20.38 -6.18
N VAL A 386 13.83 -20.16 -4.87
CA VAL A 386 14.63 -20.91 -3.88
C VAL A 386 13.92 -22.18 -3.41
N LEU A 387 12.63 -22.10 -3.08
CA LEU A 387 11.92 -23.16 -2.37
C LEU A 387 11.22 -24.15 -3.31
N THR A 388 10.72 -23.70 -4.46
CA THR A 388 10.04 -24.58 -5.42
C THR A 388 10.96 -25.71 -5.92
N PRO A 389 12.24 -25.44 -6.28
CA PRO A 389 13.17 -26.51 -6.68
C PRO A 389 13.50 -27.52 -5.57
N LEU A 390 13.28 -27.16 -4.29
CA LEU A 390 13.49 -28.04 -3.14
C LEU A 390 12.26 -28.94 -2.83
N GLY A 391 11.19 -28.77 -3.62
CA GLY A 391 9.95 -29.53 -3.52
C GLY A 391 8.88 -28.89 -2.63
N HIS A 392 9.06 -27.62 -2.24
CA HIS A 392 8.10 -26.91 -1.38
C HIS A 392 7.04 -26.19 -2.19
N HIS A 393 5.80 -26.19 -1.68
CA HIS A 393 4.67 -25.54 -2.33
C HIS A 393 4.52 -24.08 -1.86
N VAL A 394 5.00 -23.15 -2.67
CA VAL A 394 4.82 -21.70 -2.52
C VAL A 394 4.21 -21.13 -3.81
N ALA A 395 3.22 -20.24 -3.69
CA ALA A 395 2.52 -19.67 -4.85
C ALA A 395 2.12 -18.22 -4.59
N GLY A 396 2.30 -17.35 -5.59
CA GLY A 396 2.08 -15.90 -5.51
C GLY A 396 3.33 -15.12 -5.91
N HIS A 397 3.52 -13.92 -5.35
CA HIS A 397 4.68 -13.09 -5.65
C HIS A 397 5.92 -13.54 -4.87
N GLN A 398 7.12 -13.24 -5.39
CA GLN A 398 8.41 -13.65 -4.81
C GLN A 398 8.61 -13.29 -3.32
N HIS A 399 7.98 -12.21 -2.86
CA HIS A 399 8.11 -11.66 -1.49
C HIS A 399 6.83 -11.71 -0.66
N ALA A 400 5.70 -12.09 -1.27
CA ALA A 400 4.41 -12.24 -0.61
C ALA A 400 3.58 -13.33 -1.31
N PHE A 401 3.42 -14.46 -0.64
CA PHE A 401 2.87 -15.66 -1.26
C PHE A 401 2.09 -16.51 -0.24
N GLY A 402 1.25 -17.41 -0.77
CA GLY A 402 0.65 -18.52 -0.04
C GLY A 402 1.64 -19.68 0.09
N VAL A 403 1.57 -20.40 1.20
CA VAL A 403 2.39 -21.60 1.46
C VAL A 403 1.50 -22.73 1.92
N HIS A 404 1.83 -23.95 1.50
CA HIS A 404 1.25 -25.17 2.03
C HIS A 404 2.36 -26.17 2.38
N SER A 405 2.24 -26.81 3.53
CA SER A 405 3.15 -27.87 3.98
C SER A 405 2.35 -29.03 4.59
N SER A 406 3.03 -30.11 4.97
CA SER A 406 2.45 -31.27 5.65
C SER A 406 3.20 -31.55 6.95
N THR A 407 2.61 -32.32 7.86
CA THR A 407 3.24 -32.61 9.17
C THR A 407 4.61 -33.29 9.00
N ASP A 408 4.74 -34.17 8.01
CA ASP A 408 5.99 -34.89 7.73
C ASP A 408 7.05 -34.00 7.07
N ASP A 409 6.63 -33.00 6.29
CA ASP A 409 7.52 -32.12 5.53
C ASP A 409 7.89 -30.84 6.28
N LEU A 410 7.09 -30.42 7.28
CA LEU A 410 7.30 -29.18 8.03
C LEU A 410 8.71 -29.06 8.66
N PRO A 411 9.29 -30.11 9.28
CA PRO A 411 10.67 -30.04 9.79
C PRO A 411 11.69 -29.80 8.67
N LYS A 412 11.51 -30.43 7.50
CA LYS A 412 12.38 -30.25 6.34
C LYS A 412 12.23 -28.84 5.78
N PHE A 413 10.99 -28.36 5.62
CA PHE A 413 10.69 -27.01 5.17
C PHE A 413 11.39 -25.94 6.01
N ALA A 414 11.28 -26.02 7.34
CA ALA A 414 11.95 -25.08 8.24
C ALA A 414 13.49 -25.17 8.13
N ALA A 415 14.05 -26.37 8.02
CA ALA A 415 15.49 -26.57 7.88
C ALA A 415 16.05 -26.03 6.54
N ASP A 416 15.34 -26.25 5.44
CA ASP A 416 15.72 -25.76 4.12
C ASP A 416 15.70 -24.23 4.06
N ILE A 417 14.66 -23.59 4.63
CA ILE A 417 14.62 -22.12 4.75
C ILE A 417 15.82 -21.62 5.55
N ALA A 418 16.11 -22.20 6.71
CA ALA A 418 17.23 -21.76 7.55
C ALA A 418 18.56 -21.84 6.79
N ALA A 419 18.84 -22.97 6.13
CA ALA A 419 20.08 -23.20 5.40
C ALA A 419 20.26 -22.25 4.20
N THR A 420 19.19 -22.06 3.41
CA THR A 420 19.22 -21.15 2.26
C THR A 420 19.27 -19.69 2.68
N ALA A 421 18.58 -19.30 3.76
CA ALA A 421 18.60 -17.94 4.28
C ALA A 421 20.00 -17.55 4.77
N GLU A 422 20.67 -18.43 5.52
CA GLU A 422 22.05 -18.22 5.95
C GLU A 422 23.01 -18.05 4.75
N THR A 423 22.87 -18.92 3.75
CA THR A 423 23.70 -18.88 2.53
C THR A 423 23.46 -17.60 1.75
N LEU A 424 22.20 -17.28 1.42
CA LEU A 424 21.85 -16.12 0.60
C LEU A 424 22.13 -14.81 1.33
N GLN A 425 21.90 -14.74 2.64
CA GLN A 425 22.22 -13.56 3.42
C GLN A 425 23.73 -13.29 3.45
N SER A 426 24.57 -14.33 3.50
CA SER A 426 26.04 -14.18 3.44
C SER A 426 26.54 -13.66 2.09
N GLN A 427 25.77 -13.89 1.03
CA GLN A 427 26.06 -13.48 -0.35
C GLN A 427 25.37 -12.17 -0.74
N ALA A 428 24.32 -11.80 -0.02
CA ALA A 428 23.61 -10.55 -0.22
C ALA A 428 24.59 -9.39 0.04
N ASP A 429 24.68 -8.48 -0.92
CA ASP A 429 25.40 -7.23 -0.73
C ASP A 429 24.60 -6.36 0.26
N THR A 430 24.70 -6.66 1.55
CA THR A 430 24.08 -5.89 2.63
C THR A 430 24.91 -4.64 2.88
N LYS A 431 25.19 -3.85 1.84
CA LYS A 431 25.65 -2.49 2.08
C LYS A 431 24.59 -1.84 2.96
N PRO A 432 24.94 -1.35 4.16
CA PRO A 432 24.02 -0.57 4.94
C PRO A 432 23.50 0.53 4.04
N GLN A 433 22.18 0.65 3.92
CA GLN A 433 21.61 1.76 3.19
C GLN A 433 22.11 3.04 3.87
N GLU A 434 22.94 3.81 3.17
CA GLU A 434 23.44 5.07 3.69
C GLU A 434 22.25 5.98 3.97
N ALA A 435 22.29 6.66 5.11
CA ALA A 435 21.24 7.61 5.45
C ALA A 435 21.33 8.82 4.52
N ASP A 436 20.18 9.27 4.05
CA ASP A 436 20.06 10.47 3.21
C ASP A 436 20.62 11.73 3.87
N ILE A 437 20.46 11.81 5.20
CA ILE A 437 20.89 12.92 6.03
C ILE A 437 21.59 12.37 7.27
N VAL A 438 22.83 12.79 7.48
CA VAL A 438 23.61 12.48 8.68
C VAL A 438 23.74 13.73 9.55
N LEU A 439 23.22 13.66 10.77
CA LEU A 439 23.27 14.71 11.78
C LEU A 439 24.23 14.32 12.90
N ALA A 440 24.91 15.31 13.45
CA ALA A 440 25.71 15.16 14.67
C ALA A 440 25.55 16.39 15.56
N LEU A 441 25.62 16.19 16.88
CA LEU A 441 25.69 17.31 17.83
C LEU A 441 27.15 17.65 18.12
N GLY A 442 27.64 18.67 17.39
CA GLY A 442 29.02 19.12 17.49
C GLY A 442 30.01 18.27 16.69
N PRO A 443 31.26 18.75 16.53
CA PRO A 443 32.25 18.16 15.64
C PRO A 443 32.79 16.80 16.13
N GLN A 444 32.65 16.47 17.41
CA GLN A 444 33.15 15.20 17.96
C GLN A 444 32.27 14.00 17.59
N ALA A 445 31.01 14.25 17.26
CA ALA A 445 30.06 13.23 16.80
C ALA A 445 30.00 13.13 15.26
N ALA A 446 30.81 13.92 14.55
CA ALA A 446 30.86 13.90 13.09
C ALA A 446 31.77 12.78 12.59
N ASN A 447 31.24 11.93 11.70
CA ASN A 447 31.96 10.75 11.21
C ASN A 447 32.56 10.98 9.81
N ASP A 448 32.09 12.00 9.08
CA ASP A 448 32.53 12.32 7.72
C ASP A 448 32.33 13.81 7.38
N ALA A 449 32.74 14.19 6.16
CA ALA A 449 32.61 15.57 5.65
C ALA A 449 31.17 15.95 5.26
N GLY A 450 30.25 14.98 5.12
CA GLY A 450 28.84 15.22 4.80
C GLY A 450 27.97 15.46 6.04
N THR A 451 28.48 15.15 7.23
CA THR A 451 27.74 15.24 8.49
C THR A 451 27.39 16.69 8.85
N ILE A 452 26.12 16.97 9.06
CA ILE A 452 25.62 18.28 9.47
C ILE A 452 25.76 18.42 10.98
N THR A 453 26.64 19.34 11.40
CA THR A 453 26.93 19.61 12.83
C THR A 453 26.31 20.90 13.36
N GLN A 454 25.84 21.77 12.45
CA GLN A 454 25.24 23.06 12.79
C GLN A 454 23.77 23.07 12.41
N TRP A 455 22.93 22.74 13.40
CA TRP A 455 21.47 22.71 13.26
C TRP A 455 20.82 22.89 14.64
N ASP A 456 19.59 23.36 14.64
CA ASP A 456 18.77 23.57 15.83
C ASP A 456 17.32 23.10 15.59
N ASN A 457 16.47 23.26 16.60
CA ASN A 457 15.06 22.91 16.50
C ASN A 457 14.32 23.65 15.38
N ALA A 458 14.65 24.93 15.13
CA ALA A 458 14.04 25.69 14.05
C ALA A 458 14.40 25.12 12.67
N THR A 459 15.66 24.70 12.50
CA THR A 459 16.14 24.03 11.29
C THR A 459 15.40 22.72 11.03
N VAL A 460 15.17 21.90 12.07
CA VAL A 460 14.44 20.63 11.95
C VAL A 460 12.96 20.85 11.65
N LEU A 461 12.31 21.82 12.31
CA LEU A 461 10.91 22.14 12.05
C LEU A 461 10.69 22.65 10.62
N GLU A 462 11.57 23.54 10.16
CA GLU A 462 11.55 24.02 8.77
C GLU A 462 11.78 22.87 7.78
N TYR A 463 12.68 21.93 8.09
CA TYR A 463 12.85 20.70 7.29
C TYR A 463 11.55 19.90 7.22
N CYS A 464 10.90 19.64 8.36
CA CYS A 464 9.65 18.86 8.42
C CYS A 464 8.51 19.50 7.60
N GLU A 465 8.45 20.83 7.56
CA GLU A 465 7.48 21.55 6.74
C GLU A 465 7.85 21.50 5.25
N LYS A 466 9.11 21.78 4.91
CA LYS A 466 9.57 21.84 3.52
C LYS A 466 9.63 20.48 2.84
N ILE A 467 10.00 19.42 3.55
CA ILE A 467 10.13 18.09 2.94
C ILE A 467 8.80 17.61 2.35
N ARG A 468 7.67 18.04 2.93
CA ARG A 468 6.33 17.72 2.43
C ARG A 468 6.03 18.32 1.05
N SER A 469 6.72 19.37 0.60
CA SER A 469 6.56 19.86 -0.78
C SER A 469 7.11 18.88 -1.82
N TYR A 470 7.92 17.91 -1.39
CA TYR A 470 8.42 16.82 -2.22
C TYR A 470 7.64 15.52 -2.04
N ALA A 471 6.53 15.55 -1.29
CA ALA A 471 5.60 14.43 -1.24
C ALA A 471 4.89 14.27 -2.61
N PRO A 472 4.33 13.09 -2.91
CA PRO A 472 4.16 11.92 -2.04
C PRO A 472 5.45 11.12 -1.84
N PHE A 473 5.54 10.39 -0.72
CA PHE A 473 6.61 9.44 -0.42
C PHE A 473 6.05 8.01 -0.34
N GLY A 474 6.81 7.01 -0.78
CA GLY A 474 6.33 5.63 -0.84
C GLY A 474 7.31 4.69 -1.53
N ALA A 475 6.81 3.56 -2.04
CA ALA A 475 7.61 2.62 -2.81
C ALA A 475 8.30 3.33 -4.00
N GLY A 476 9.57 3.03 -4.26
CA GLY A 476 10.37 3.70 -5.29
C GLY A 476 10.81 5.14 -4.98
N PHE A 477 10.15 5.84 -4.05
CA PHE A 477 10.54 7.18 -3.61
C PHE A 477 10.27 7.37 -2.11
N PRO A 478 11.06 6.72 -1.23
CA PRO A 478 10.80 6.73 0.21
C PRO A 478 11.08 8.12 0.81
N ALA A 479 10.49 8.40 1.96
CA ALA A 479 10.84 9.58 2.75
C ALA A 479 12.34 9.55 3.13
N PRO A 480 12.98 10.72 3.37
CA PRO A 480 14.41 10.73 3.68
C PRO A 480 14.71 10.00 4.98
N THR A 481 15.73 9.16 4.94
CA THR A 481 16.27 8.44 6.09
C THR A 481 17.25 9.33 6.85
N ILE A 482 17.09 9.41 8.17
CA ILE A 482 17.91 10.27 9.01
C ILE A 482 18.79 9.41 9.89
N GLN A 483 20.08 9.70 9.93
CA GLN A 483 21.02 9.21 10.92
C GLN A 483 21.39 10.35 11.87
N LEU A 484 21.36 10.08 13.18
CA LEU A 484 21.79 11.00 14.22
C LEU A 484 22.87 10.34 15.07
N ASN A 485 24.07 10.92 15.05
CA ASN A 485 25.19 10.52 15.90
C ASN A 485 25.21 11.39 17.16
N LEU A 486 25.29 10.74 18.33
CA LEU A 486 25.31 11.39 19.62
C LEU A 486 26.46 10.86 20.47
N MET A 487 27.10 11.77 21.19
CA MET A 487 27.96 11.43 22.31
C MET A 487 27.15 11.47 23.62
N PRO A 488 27.61 10.79 24.70
CA PRO A 488 26.92 10.83 25.99
C PRO A 488 26.62 12.23 26.52
N GLN A 489 27.54 13.20 26.32
CA GLN A 489 27.35 14.59 26.74
C GLN A 489 26.24 15.34 25.98
N ASP A 490 25.79 14.82 24.85
CA ASP A 490 24.75 15.46 24.03
C ASP A 490 23.34 15.16 24.56
N ILE A 491 23.21 14.29 25.55
CA ILE A 491 21.94 13.88 26.15
C ILE A 491 21.69 14.69 27.42
N ALA A 492 20.73 15.61 27.36
CA ALA A 492 20.34 16.43 28.51
C ALA A 492 19.41 15.68 29.47
N GLN A 493 18.51 14.84 28.93
CA GLN A 493 17.58 14.03 29.72
C GLN A 493 17.37 12.67 29.06
N LEU A 494 17.26 11.63 29.87
CA LEU A 494 16.97 10.26 29.44
C LEU A 494 16.02 9.59 30.42
N ARG A 495 14.97 8.96 29.93
CA ARG A 495 14.00 8.23 30.75
C ARG A 495 13.42 7.04 30.00
N CYS A 496 13.18 5.96 30.73
CA CYS A 496 12.34 4.87 30.27
C CYS A 496 10.86 5.23 30.52
N VAL A 497 9.98 4.85 29.59
CA VAL A 497 8.54 5.08 29.67
C VAL A 497 7.76 3.90 29.10
N GLY A 498 6.44 3.92 29.27
CA GLY A 498 5.54 2.84 28.90
C GLY A 498 5.14 2.00 30.13
N ALA A 499 4.09 1.20 29.97
CA ALA A 499 3.54 0.37 31.04
C ALA A 499 4.57 -0.62 31.61
N GLN A 500 5.53 -1.05 30.79
CA GLN A 500 6.62 -1.95 31.15
C GLN A 500 7.98 -1.22 31.16
N GLN A 501 8.01 0.12 31.12
CA GLN A 501 9.24 0.91 30.97
C GLN A 501 10.06 0.51 29.74
N GLN A 502 9.39 0.06 28.68
CA GLN A 502 10.01 -0.55 27.51
C GLN A 502 10.48 0.44 26.44
N HIS A 503 10.00 1.69 26.45
CA HIS A 503 10.37 2.70 25.47
C HIS A 503 11.38 3.70 26.07
N LEU A 504 12.28 4.23 25.25
CA LEU A 504 13.26 5.23 25.65
C LEU A 504 12.87 6.60 25.11
N LEU A 505 12.77 7.59 26.01
CA LEU A 505 12.61 9.00 25.65
C LEU A 505 13.86 9.76 26.08
N ALA A 506 14.44 10.50 25.15
CA ALA A 506 15.57 11.37 25.44
C ALA A 506 15.30 12.81 24.98
N THR A 507 16.04 13.75 25.53
CA THR A 507 16.10 15.13 25.03
C THR A 507 17.56 15.51 24.90
N THR A 508 17.97 15.95 23.72
CA THR A 508 19.33 16.37 23.45
C THR A 508 19.61 17.76 24.03
N THR A 509 20.87 18.13 24.15
CA THR A 509 21.31 19.45 24.63
C THR A 509 20.85 20.61 23.74
N ASN A 510 20.62 20.39 22.44
CA ASN A 510 20.03 21.38 21.55
C ASN A 510 18.49 21.36 21.53
N GLY A 511 17.85 20.52 22.34
CA GLY A 511 16.41 20.48 22.56
C GLY A 511 15.61 19.59 21.61
N LEU A 512 16.25 18.74 20.80
CA LEU A 512 15.57 17.72 20.00
C LEU A 512 15.03 16.62 20.93
N SER A 513 13.75 16.28 20.75
CA SER A 513 13.14 15.16 21.48
C SER A 513 13.35 13.85 20.72
N LEU A 514 13.79 12.78 21.40
CA LEU A 514 13.99 11.47 20.80
C LEU A 514 12.97 10.47 21.35
N THR A 515 12.39 9.65 20.49
CA THR A 515 11.45 8.58 20.86
C THR A 515 11.85 7.26 20.23
N LEU A 516 12.28 6.32 21.06
CA LEU A 516 12.81 5.03 20.65
C LEU A 516 11.96 3.92 21.28
N PHE A 517 11.07 3.34 20.47
CA PHE A 517 10.11 2.34 20.95
C PHE A 517 10.79 0.99 21.18
N ASN A 518 10.61 0.39 22.37
CA ASN A 518 11.11 -0.95 22.72
C ASN A 518 12.64 -1.03 22.76
N GLN A 519 13.28 0.08 23.13
CA GLN A 519 14.74 0.27 23.12
C GLN A 519 15.28 0.62 24.52
N ALA A 520 14.54 0.30 25.59
CA ALA A 520 14.93 0.63 26.97
C ALA A 520 16.27 0.00 27.39
N ASP A 521 16.64 -1.16 26.84
CA ASP A 521 17.89 -1.86 27.15
C ASP A 521 19.14 -1.06 26.73
N TYR A 522 18.99 -0.10 25.82
CA TYR A 522 20.07 0.78 25.37
C TYR A 522 20.24 2.03 26.24
N ALA A 523 19.45 2.20 27.31
CA ALA A 523 19.54 3.39 28.16
C ALA A 523 20.95 3.57 28.77
N ALA A 524 21.57 2.48 29.23
CA ALA A 524 22.93 2.51 29.76
C ALA A 524 23.96 2.83 28.67
N LEU A 525 23.80 2.28 27.47
CA LEU A 525 24.67 2.55 26.33
C LEU A 525 24.67 4.05 26.00
N MET A 526 23.49 4.66 25.86
CA MET A 526 23.36 6.09 25.58
C MET A 526 24.04 6.98 26.63
N GLN A 527 24.11 6.56 27.89
CA GLN A 527 24.75 7.33 28.97
C GLN A 527 26.27 7.23 28.99
N HIS A 528 26.87 6.24 28.32
CA HIS A 528 28.28 5.91 28.50
C HIS A 528 29.06 5.81 27.20
N GLU A 529 28.41 5.52 26.07
CA GLU A 529 29.06 5.31 24.78
C GLU A 529 28.43 6.19 23.69
N PRO A 530 29.17 6.50 22.62
CA PRO A 530 28.60 7.09 21.42
C PRO A 530 27.52 6.17 20.84
N VAL A 531 26.43 6.77 20.38
CA VAL A 531 25.32 6.03 19.77
C VAL A 531 24.94 6.64 18.43
N THR A 532 24.54 5.78 17.51
CA THR A 532 23.93 6.16 16.25
C THR A 532 22.46 5.76 16.28
N ILE A 533 21.59 6.71 15.94
CA ILE A 533 20.14 6.51 15.84
C ILE A 533 19.75 6.69 14.39
N THR A 534 19.00 5.75 13.84
CA THR A 534 18.39 5.86 12.51
C THR A 534 16.88 6.05 12.66
N GLY A 535 16.26 6.90 11.83
CA GLY A 535 14.84 7.18 11.95
C GLY A 535 14.32 8.34 11.10
N THR A 536 13.20 8.92 11.54
CA THR A 536 12.49 10.02 10.89
C THR A 536 12.46 11.25 11.79
N LEU A 537 12.55 12.44 11.18
CA LEU A 537 12.32 13.71 11.85
C LEU A 537 10.89 14.16 11.62
N GLU A 538 10.24 14.60 12.70
CA GLU A 538 8.82 14.91 12.72
C GLU A 538 8.54 16.18 13.52
N ARG A 539 7.47 16.86 13.13
CA ARG A 539 6.89 17.98 13.87
C ARG A 539 5.86 17.44 14.85
N ASN A 540 6.15 17.51 16.15
CA ASN A 540 5.23 17.09 17.20
C ASN A 540 4.49 18.30 17.79
N VAL A 541 3.17 18.23 17.86
CA VAL A 541 2.33 19.23 18.53
C VAL A 541 1.71 18.60 19.77
N TRP A 542 2.21 18.99 20.94
CA TRP A 542 1.72 18.47 22.21
C TRP A 542 1.28 19.61 23.13
N ARG A 543 0.01 19.59 23.56
CA ARG A 543 -0.61 20.62 24.42
C ARG A 543 -0.42 22.06 23.89
N GLY A 544 -0.41 22.22 22.57
CA GLY A 544 -0.23 23.52 21.91
C GLY A 544 1.24 23.96 21.73
N GLU A 545 2.21 23.21 22.24
CA GLU A 545 3.63 23.44 21.97
C GLU A 545 4.08 22.61 20.76
N VAL A 546 4.78 23.26 19.82
CA VAL A 546 5.40 22.62 18.67
C VAL A 546 6.86 22.31 19.01
N ARG A 547 7.28 21.06 18.84
CA ARG A 547 8.66 20.63 19.07
C ARG A 547 9.16 19.76 17.93
N ALA A 548 10.44 19.90 17.63
CA ALA A 548 11.15 18.95 16.77
C ALA A 548 11.30 17.62 17.51
N GLN A 549 11.00 16.53 16.83
CA GLN A 549 11.13 15.18 17.34
C GLN A 549 11.85 14.30 16.32
N MET A 550 12.63 13.34 16.80
CA MET A 550 13.06 12.19 16.03
C MET A 550 12.44 10.93 16.62
N GLN A 551 11.79 10.13 15.77
CA GLN A 551 11.40 8.77 16.09
C GLN A 551 12.39 7.82 15.40
N GLY A 552 12.94 6.85 16.11
CA GLY A 552 13.96 5.99 15.53
C GLY A 552 14.38 4.79 16.36
N THR A 553 15.45 4.16 15.93
CA THR A 553 16.07 2.97 16.53
C THR A 553 17.56 3.18 16.70
N ILE A 554 18.13 2.70 17.80
CA ILE A 554 19.58 2.72 17.98
C ILE A 554 20.16 1.63 17.07
N ALA A 555 21.12 2.02 16.23
CA ALA A 555 21.89 1.07 15.44
C ALA A 555 22.79 0.30 16.40
N THR A 556 22.66 -1.03 16.44
CA THR A 556 23.63 -1.87 17.12
C THR A 556 24.99 -1.70 16.46
N PRO A 557 26.08 -1.49 17.21
CA PRO A 557 27.41 -1.51 16.64
C PRO A 557 27.59 -2.87 15.95
N GLN A 558 27.75 -2.87 14.63
CA GLN A 558 28.30 -4.02 13.95
C GLN A 558 29.68 -4.21 14.56
N THR A 559 29.86 -5.29 15.33
CA THR A 559 31.19 -5.69 15.76
C THR A 559 32.01 -5.80 14.48
N PRO A 560 33.16 -5.11 14.35
CA PRO A 560 34.03 -5.32 13.21
C PRO A 560 34.31 -6.82 13.17
N ARG A 561 33.94 -7.50 12.08
CA ARG A 561 34.42 -8.86 11.85
C ARG A 561 35.93 -8.72 11.68
N GLU A 562 36.67 -9.24 12.65
CA GLU A 562 38.15 -9.31 12.62
C GLU A 562 38.65 -10.02 11.37
#